data_AF-A0AAP5IG29-F1
#
_entry.id   AF-A0AAP5IG29-F1
#
_cell.length_a   1.000
_cell.length_b   1.000
_cell.length_c   1.000
_cell.angle_alpha   90.00
_cell.angle_beta   90.00
_cell.angle_gamma   90.00
#
_symmetry.space_group_name_H-M   'P 1'
#
loop_
_entity.id
_entity.type
_entity.pdbx_description
1 polymer ?
#
loop_
_entity_poly.entity_id
_entity_poly.type
_entity_poly.pdbx_seq_one_letter_code
_entity_poly.pdbx_strand_id
1 'polypeptide(L)'
;MVDKNSVEYYNLKQNVYDFLISIGIEIEIQESTKGFFDHIHIEDGRLIVDKNASINDILHEAGHLAVLPGRFRKYASGNISGAIKRMLEEIDFSNPDAPEARAAIQCGDVEATAWAWAAGMHLELPPEIVIEDADYDHEGEEMRLTLNSNSFFGINGLAAAGFCVTNKAFSALTGKPVYPNLAMWLQN
;
A
#
# COMPACT_ATOMS: atom_id res chain seq x y z
N MET A 1 7.42 20.64 -6.38
CA MET A 1 7.70 19.30 -6.94
C MET A 1 9.18 19.03 -6.77
N VAL A 2 9.54 17.96 -6.04
CA VAL A 2 10.95 17.59 -5.83
C VAL A 2 11.51 17.05 -7.14
N ASP A 3 12.73 17.47 -7.51
CA ASP A 3 13.41 16.95 -8.69
C ASP A 3 13.78 15.48 -8.47
N LYS A 4 13.24 14.58 -9.31
CA LYS A 4 13.47 13.12 -9.22
C LYS A 4 14.94 12.70 -9.39
N ASN A 5 15.80 13.60 -9.89
CA ASN A 5 17.24 13.37 -10.04
C ASN A 5 18.07 13.99 -8.91
N SER A 6 17.42 14.66 -7.94
CA SER A 6 18.11 15.30 -6.83
C SER A 6 18.58 14.29 -5.78
N VAL A 7 19.65 14.64 -5.07
CA VAL A 7 20.13 13.88 -3.89
C VAL A 7 19.02 13.74 -2.84
N GLU A 8 18.17 14.76 -2.69
CA GLU A 8 17.01 14.73 -1.80
C GLU A 8 16.05 13.61 -2.17
N TYR A 9 15.66 13.48 -3.45
CA TYR A 9 14.76 12.42 -3.90
C TYR A 9 15.34 11.02 -3.67
N TYR A 10 16.64 10.82 -3.93
CA TYR A 10 17.30 9.55 -3.65
C TYR A 10 17.29 9.20 -2.16
N ASN A 11 17.48 10.17 -1.27
CA ASN A 11 17.39 9.94 0.17
C ASN A 11 15.97 9.57 0.61
N LEU A 12 14.94 10.25 0.08
CA LEU A 12 13.54 9.89 0.34
C LEU A 12 13.24 8.46 -0.12
N LYS A 13 13.72 8.08 -1.32
CA LYS A 13 13.54 6.74 -1.86
C LYS A 13 14.23 5.68 -0.99
N GLN A 14 15.41 5.97 -0.46
CA GLN A 14 16.11 5.08 0.47
C GLN A 14 15.33 4.91 1.78
N ASN A 15 14.76 5.98 2.33
CA ASN A 15 13.92 5.90 3.54
C ASN A 15 12.69 5.02 3.33
N VAL A 16 12.09 5.07 2.13
CA VAL A 16 10.98 4.19 1.75
C VAL A 16 11.43 2.73 1.75
N TYR A 17 12.56 2.41 1.11
CA TYR A 17 13.08 1.03 1.13
C TYR A 17 13.37 0.54 2.53
N ASP A 18 14.03 1.34 3.36
CA ASP A 18 14.37 0.97 4.74
C ASP A 18 13.11 0.72 5.57
N PHE A 19 12.09 1.56 5.40
CA PHE A 19 10.78 1.37 6.02
C PHE A 19 10.11 0.07 5.58
N LEU A 20 10.01 -0.19 4.27
CA LEU A 20 9.38 -1.38 3.71
C LEU A 20 10.08 -2.67 4.20
N ILE A 21 11.42 -2.68 4.21
CA ILE A 21 12.21 -3.79 4.77
C ILE A 21 11.92 -3.96 6.26
N SER A 22 11.84 -2.85 7.02
CA SER A 22 11.60 -2.89 8.46
C SER A 22 10.25 -3.48 8.85
N ILE A 23 9.23 -3.34 7.99
CA ILE A 23 7.90 -3.91 8.22
C ILE A 23 7.76 -5.33 7.66
N GLY A 24 8.78 -5.85 6.96
CA GLY A 24 8.81 -7.21 6.44
C GLY A 24 8.40 -7.36 4.97
N ILE A 25 8.43 -6.30 4.18
CA ILE A 25 8.31 -6.38 2.72
C ILE A 25 9.70 -6.55 2.12
N GLU A 26 9.92 -7.69 1.47
CA GLU A 26 11.18 -7.99 0.78
C GLU A 26 11.26 -7.18 -0.51
N ILE A 27 12.42 -6.56 -0.76
CA ILE A 27 12.68 -5.73 -1.94
C ILE A 27 13.96 -6.23 -2.62
N GLU A 28 13.89 -6.42 -3.93
CA GLU A 28 15.03 -6.67 -4.79
C GLU A 28 15.17 -5.53 -5.80
N ILE A 29 16.31 -4.83 -5.75
CA ILE A 29 16.62 -3.75 -6.69
C ILE A 29 17.39 -4.34 -7.87
N GLN A 30 16.87 -4.19 -9.08
CA GLN A 30 17.50 -4.70 -10.30
C GLN A 30 18.00 -3.56 -11.20
N GLU A 31 19.14 -3.78 -11.85
CA GLU A 31 19.60 -2.95 -12.96
C GLU A 31 18.93 -3.43 -14.26
N SER A 32 18.07 -2.60 -14.85
CA SER A 32 17.29 -2.93 -16.05
C SER A 32 18.09 -3.65 -17.13
N THR A 33 17.80 -4.93 -17.36
CA THR A 33 18.21 -5.64 -18.59
C THR A 33 17.02 -6.38 -19.20
N LYS A 34 16.26 -5.65 -20.04
CA LYS A 34 15.25 -6.11 -21.01
C LYS A 34 13.83 -6.40 -20.48
N GLY A 35 12.86 -5.74 -21.14
CA GLY A 35 11.52 -6.28 -21.41
C GLY A 35 10.39 -5.56 -20.67
N PHE A 36 9.53 -4.87 -21.44
CA PHE A 36 8.06 -4.70 -21.30
C PHE A 36 7.36 -4.47 -19.95
N PHE A 37 8.05 -4.30 -18.83
CA PHE A 37 7.41 -4.03 -17.55
C PHE A 37 7.57 -2.55 -17.17
N ASP A 38 6.48 -1.97 -16.69
CA ASP A 38 6.51 -0.76 -15.87
C ASP A 38 7.48 -1.01 -14.71
N HIS A 39 8.19 0.02 -14.26
CA HIS A 39 9.45 -0.05 -13.51
C HIS A 39 9.43 -0.83 -12.17
N ILE A 40 8.33 -1.47 -11.79
CA ILE A 40 8.14 -2.27 -10.59
C ILE A 40 7.16 -3.42 -10.86
N HIS A 41 7.36 -4.57 -10.21
CA HIS A 41 6.36 -5.63 -10.13
C HIS A 41 6.54 -6.47 -8.87
N ILE A 42 5.56 -7.34 -8.60
CA ILE A 42 5.61 -8.30 -7.50
C ILE A 42 6.13 -9.65 -8.02
N GLU A 43 7.04 -10.30 -7.31
CA GLU A 43 7.45 -11.69 -7.57
C GLU A 43 7.49 -12.49 -6.27
N ASP A 44 6.69 -13.56 -6.18
CA ASP A 44 6.56 -14.43 -5.01
C ASP A 44 6.38 -13.68 -3.67
N GLY A 45 5.60 -12.59 -3.71
CA GLY A 45 5.34 -11.73 -2.55
C GLY A 45 6.46 -10.74 -2.19
N ARG A 46 7.44 -10.55 -3.08
CA ARG A 46 8.53 -9.55 -2.98
C ARG A 46 8.32 -8.45 -4.00
N LEU A 47 8.84 -7.26 -3.74
CA LEU A 47 8.91 -6.19 -4.73
C LEU A 47 10.19 -6.30 -5.55
N ILE A 48 10.05 -6.37 -6.86
CA ILE A 48 11.15 -6.27 -7.81
C ILE A 48 11.13 -4.85 -8.38
N VAL A 49 12.16 -4.07 -8.09
CA VAL A 49 12.17 -2.63 -8.32
C VAL A 49 13.30 -2.24 -9.26
N ASP A 50 12.96 -1.62 -10.40
CA ASP A 50 13.94 -0.95 -11.25
C ASP A 50 14.44 0.32 -10.54
N LYS A 51 15.72 0.64 -10.72
CA LYS A 51 16.31 1.85 -10.14
C LYS A 51 15.53 3.14 -10.45
N ASN A 52 14.82 3.19 -11.58
CA ASN A 52 14.04 4.35 -12.04
C ASN A 52 12.59 4.37 -11.56
N ALA A 53 12.12 3.34 -10.83
CA ALA A 53 10.77 3.32 -10.27
C ALA A 53 10.50 4.58 -9.42
N SER A 54 9.29 5.14 -9.50
CA SER A 54 8.94 6.28 -8.65
C SER A 54 8.64 5.82 -7.22
N ILE A 55 8.74 6.74 -6.25
CA ILE A 55 8.32 6.47 -4.86
C ILE A 55 6.84 6.11 -4.79
N ASN A 56 6.01 6.78 -5.60
CA ASN A 56 4.58 6.49 -5.72
C ASN A 56 4.34 5.01 -6.09
N ASP A 57 4.91 4.54 -7.21
CA ASP A 57 4.74 3.15 -7.67
C ASP A 57 5.21 2.14 -6.61
N ILE A 58 6.34 2.44 -5.94
CA ILE A 58 6.88 1.60 -4.86
C ILE A 58 5.89 1.50 -3.70
N LEU A 59 5.32 2.61 -3.24
CA LEU A 59 4.37 2.61 -2.14
C LEU A 59 3.04 1.94 -2.52
N HIS A 60 2.57 2.12 -3.75
CA HIS A 60 1.34 1.49 -4.25
C HIS A 60 1.47 -0.05 -4.29
N GLU A 61 2.51 -0.57 -4.93
CA GLU A 61 2.75 -2.02 -5.01
C GLU A 61 3.08 -2.63 -3.64
N ALA A 62 3.80 -1.89 -2.77
CA ALA A 62 3.96 -2.28 -1.37
C ALA A 62 2.62 -2.33 -0.65
N GLY A 63 1.72 -1.39 -0.93
CA GLY A 63 0.36 -1.34 -0.40
C GLY A 63 -0.42 -2.60 -0.73
N HIS A 64 -0.35 -3.08 -1.97
CA HIS A 64 -0.95 -4.36 -2.37
C HIS A 64 -0.46 -5.53 -1.52
N LEU A 65 0.85 -5.66 -1.33
CA LEU A 65 1.41 -6.70 -0.46
C LEU A 65 0.96 -6.51 0.99
N ALA A 66 0.93 -5.27 1.48
CA ALA A 66 0.59 -4.96 2.86
C ALA A 66 -0.84 -5.34 3.24
N VAL A 67 -1.80 -5.12 2.35
CA VAL A 67 -3.22 -5.38 2.62
C VAL A 67 -3.63 -6.83 2.41
N LEU A 68 -2.86 -7.61 1.65
CA LEU A 68 -3.10 -9.05 1.47
C LEU A 68 -2.93 -9.81 2.80
N PRO A 69 -3.83 -10.77 3.13
CA PRO A 69 -3.62 -11.63 4.29
C PRO A 69 -2.31 -12.41 4.16
N GLY A 70 -1.56 -12.50 5.25
CA GLY A 70 -0.14 -12.85 5.22
C GLY A 70 0.16 -14.19 4.56
N ARG A 71 -0.71 -15.20 4.77
CA ARG A 71 -0.54 -16.54 4.17
C ARG A 71 -0.69 -16.58 2.64
N PHE A 72 -1.26 -15.55 2.03
CA PHE A 72 -1.46 -15.48 0.58
C PHE A 72 -0.45 -14.59 -0.15
N ARG A 73 0.29 -13.75 0.57
CA ARG A 73 1.23 -12.76 0.00
C ARG A 73 2.23 -13.40 -0.97
N LYS A 74 2.76 -14.58 -0.63
CA LYS A 74 3.70 -15.35 -1.47
C LYS A 74 3.15 -15.82 -2.82
N TYR A 75 1.83 -15.75 -3.03
CA TYR A 75 1.19 -16.11 -4.30
C TYR A 75 0.93 -14.91 -5.20
N ALA A 76 1.28 -13.70 -4.75
CA ALA A 76 1.31 -12.53 -5.61
C ALA A 76 2.57 -12.59 -6.49
N SER A 77 2.39 -12.59 -7.81
CA SER A 77 3.46 -12.64 -8.80
C SER A 77 2.94 -12.03 -10.10
N GLY A 78 3.68 -11.08 -10.66
CA GLY A 78 3.23 -10.09 -11.63
C GLY A 78 2.26 -9.07 -11.03
N ASN A 79 1.20 -9.55 -10.38
CA ASN A 79 0.18 -8.78 -9.66
C ASN A 79 -0.43 -9.62 -8.53
N ILE A 80 -1.53 -9.15 -7.93
CA ILE A 80 -2.23 -9.85 -6.84
C ILE A 80 -3.18 -10.98 -7.28
N SER A 81 -3.37 -11.24 -8.57
CA SER A 81 -4.36 -12.20 -9.07
C SER A 81 -4.13 -13.63 -8.59
N GLY A 82 -2.87 -14.06 -8.47
CA GLY A 82 -2.50 -15.35 -7.91
C GLY A 82 -2.92 -15.47 -6.44
N ALA A 83 -2.70 -14.43 -5.65
CA ALA A 83 -3.17 -14.37 -4.26
C ALA A 83 -4.71 -14.37 -4.18
N ILE A 84 -5.40 -13.59 -5.01
CA ILE A 84 -6.88 -13.55 -5.09
C ILE A 84 -7.44 -14.94 -5.40
N LYS A 85 -6.88 -15.64 -6.39
CA LYS A 85 -7.31 -17.00 -6.73
C LYS A 85 -7.24 -17.93 -5.53
N ARG A 86 -6.13 -17.90 -4.79
CA ARG A 86 -5.94 -18.74 -3.60
C ARG A 86 -6.89 -18.35 -2.47
N MET A 87 -7.16 -17.06 -2.27
CA MET A 87 -8.16 -16.60 -1.31
C MET A 87 -9.55 -17.14 -1.64
N LEU A 88 -9.97 -17.06 -2.90
CA LEU A 88 -11.27 -17.59 -3.36
C LEU A 88 -11.39 -19.12 -3.20
N GLU A 89 -10.27 -19.85 -3.33
CA GLU A 89 -10.24 -21.31 -3.17
C GLU A 89 -10.18 -21.77 -1.71
N GLU A 90 -9.54 -20.99 -0.82
CA GLU A 90 -9.16 -21.42 0.52
C GLU A 90 -9.91 -20.73 1.67
N ILE A 91 -10.57 -19.59 1.43
CA ILE A 91 -11.32 -18.85 2.46
C ILE A 91 -12.81 -19.19 2.38
N ASP A 92 -13.41 -19.46 3.53
CA ASP A 92 -14.86 -19.57 3.65
C ASP A 92 -15.51 -18.17 3.72
N PHE A 93 -16.16 -17.77 2.64
CA PHE A 93 -16.90 -16.51 2.55
C PHE A 93 -18.36 -16.61 3.00
N SER A 94 -18.81 -17.76 3.55
CA SER A 94 -20.17 -17.91 4.05
C SER A 94 -20.49 -16.96 5.21
N ASN A 95 -19.46 -16.56 5.96
CA ASN A 95 -19.52 -15.48 6.95
C ASN A 95 -18.57 -14.34 6.53
N PRO A 96 -19.07 -13.28 5.86
CA PRO A 96 -18.22 -12.18 5.40
C PRO A 96 -17.62 -11.36 6.54
N ASP A 97 -18.16 -11.44 7.77
CA ASP A 97 -17.64 -10.73 8.95
C ASP A 97 -16.50 -11.49 9.65
N ALA A 98 -16.26 -12.75 9.28
CA ALA A 98 -15.13 -13.52 9.78
C ALA A 98 -13.82 -12.78 9.51
N PRO A 99 -12.85 -12.76 10.45
CA PRO A 99 -11.64 -11.95 10.32
C PRO A 99 -10.89 -12.14 8.99
N GLU A 100 -10.76 -13.39 8.55
CA GLU A 100 -10.06 -13.73 7.32
C GLU A 100 -10.85 -13.36 6.05
N ALA A 101 -12.17 -13.58 6.05
CA ALA A 101 -13.04 -13.15 4.96
C ALA A 101 -13.03 -11.62 4.81
N ARG A 102 -13.12 -10.87 5.92
CA ARG A 102 -12.99 -9.40 5.89
C ARG A 102 -11.64 -8.96 5.34
N ALA A 103 -10.55 -9.57 5.80
CA ALA A 103 -9.21 -9.22 5.31
C ALA A 103 -9.09 -9.43 3.80
N ALA A 104 -9.62 -10.54 3.27
CA ALA A 104 -9.61 -10.83 1.84
C ALA A 104 -10.57 -9.97 1.00
N ILE A 105 -11.67 -9.48 1.58
CA ILE A 105 -12.58 -8.55 0.91
C ILE A 105 -11.96 -7.15 0.83
N GLN A 106 -11.14 -6.77 1.81
CA GLN A 106 -10.61 -5.41 2.00
C GLN A 106 -9.10 -5.33 1.67
N CYS A 107 -8.69 -5.91 0.54
CA CYS A 107 -7.29 -5.94 0.11
C CYS A 107 -7.12 -5.56 -1.38
N GLY A 108 -7.96 -4.66 -1.87
CA GLY A 108 -7.95 -4.21 -3.25
C GLY A 108 -7.04 -2.99 -3.49
N ASP A 109 -7.16 -2.45 -4.71
CA ASP A 109 -6.47 -1.24 -5.17
C ASP A 109 -6.68 -0.01 -4.27
N VAL A 110 -7.88 0.10 -3.73
CA VAL A 110 -8.29 1.28 -2.97
C VAL A 110 -7.76 1.22 -1.54
N GLU A 111 -7.67 0.03 -0.94
CA GLU A 111 -6.96 -0.15 0.32
C GLU A 111 -5.44 0.00 0.14
N ALA A 112 -4.88 -0.48 -0.98
CA ALA A 112 -3.46 -0.26 -1.31
C ALA A 112 -3.14 1.23 -1.45
N THR A 113 -4.00 2.00 -2.14
CA THR A 113 -3.89 3.45 -2.26
C THR A 113 -3.94 4.17 -0.91
N ALA A 114 -4.90 3.82 -0.05
CA ALA A 114 -5.00 4.38 1.29
C ALA A 114 -3.78 4.01 2.17
N TRP A 115 -3.26 2.80 2.01
CA TRP A 115 -2.07 2.35 2.72
C TRP A 115 -0.82 3.13 2.25
N ALA A 116 -0.66 3.31 0.93
CA ALA A 116 0.44 4.06 0.34
C ALA A 116 0.47 5.51 0.85
N TRP A 117 -0.70 6.16 0.91
CA TRP A 117 -0.84 7.48 1.52
C TRP A 117 -0.42 7.49 2.98
N ALA A 118 -0.93 6.55 3.79
CA ALA A 118 -0.58 6.44 5.19
C ALA A 118 0.93 6.22 5.42
N ALA A 119 1.57 5.36 4.63
CA ALA A 119 3.00 5.13 4.66
C ALA A 119 3.79 6.39 4.29
N GLY A 120 3.37 7.09 3.24
CA GLY A 120 4.01 8.34 2.82
C GLY A 120 3.92 9.44 3.89
N MET A 121 2.77 9.57 4.56
CA MET A 121 2.61 10.52 5.67
C MET A 121 3.42 10.11 6.91
N HIS A 122 3.53 8.82 7.20
CA HIS A 122 4.38 8.30 8.28
C HIS A 122 5.87 8.62 8.06
N LEU A 123 6.32 8.58 6.80
CA LEU A 123 7.68 8.90 6.38
C LEU A 123 7.90 10.41 6.15
N GLU A 124 6.91 11.25 6.46
CA GLU A 124 6.95 12.70 6.27
C GLU A 124 7.27 13.11 4.82
N LEU A 125 6.82 12.31 3.84
CA LEU A 125 7.05 12.60 2.42
C LEU A 125 6.15 13.76 1.95
N PRO A 126 6.63 14.58 0.99
CA PRO A 126 5.77 15.51 0.27
C PRO A 126 4.57 14.77 -0.37
N PRO A 127 3.32 15.22 -0.13
CA PRO A 127 2.12 14.57 -0.67
C PRO A 127 2.14 14.30 -2.16
N GLU A 128 2.73 15.21 -2.95
CA GLU A 128 2.79 15.14 -4.41
C GLU A 128 3.80 14.09 -4.93
N ILE A 129 4.63 13.53 -4.04
CA ILE A 129 5.50 12.38 -4.35
C ILE A 129 4.79 11.06 -4.05
N VAL A 130 3.86 11.08 -3.09
CA VAL A 130 3.09 9.90 -2.68
C VAL A 130 1.97 9.62 -3.69
N ILE A 131 1.32 10.66 -4.20
CA ILE A 131 0.38 10.61 -5.32
C ILE A 131 0.69 11.81 -6.22
N GLU A 132 1.07 11.55 -7.47
CA GLU A 132 1.43 12.57 -8.46
C GLU A 132 0.18 13.16 -9.13
N ASP A 133 0.28 14.38 -9.66
CA ASP A 133 -0.85 15.04 -10.34
C ASP A 133 -1.34 14.28 -11.58
N ALA A 134 -0.46 13.50 -12.21
CA ALA A 134 -0.78 12.72 -13.41
C ALA A 134 -1.47 11.38 -13.10
N ASP A 135 -1.49 10.96 -11.83
CA ASP A 135 -2.12 9.71 -11.44
C ASP A 135 -3.64 9.78 -11.58
N TYR A 136 -4.27 8.59 -11.59
CA TYR A 136 -5.73 8.45 -11.61
C TYR A 136 -6.40 9.29 -12.71
N ASP A 137 -5.88 9.23 -13.94
CA ASP A 137 -6.37 10.02 -15.08
C ASP A 137 -6.33 11.54 -14.84
N HIS A 138 -5.21 12.02 -14.29
CA HIS A 138 -4.99 13.42 -13.90
C HIS A 138 -5.83 13.92 -12.71
N GLU A 139 -6.38 13.01 -11.90
CA GLU A 139 -7.17 13.32 -10.70
C GLU A 139 -6.35 13.22 -9.40
N GLY A 140 -5.01 13.14 -9.49
CA GLY A 140 -4.14 13.01 -8.32
C GLY A 140 -4.35 14.07 -7.24
N GLU A 141 -4.64 15.32 -7.61
CA GLU A 141 -4.95 16.39 -6.64
C GLU A 141 -6.23 16.09 -5.84
N GLU A 142 -7.28 15.63 -6.51
CA GLU A 142 -8.54 15.25 -5.87
C GLU A 142 -8.35 14.03 -4.95
N MET A 143 -7.55 13.06 -5.39
CA MET A 143 -7.19 11.90 -4.58
C MET A 143 -6.48 12.32 -3.28
N ARG A 144 -5.47 13.19 -3.36
CA ARG A 144 -4.80 13.73 -2.17
C ARG A 144 -5.78 14.49 -1.26
N LEU A 145 -6.71 15.27 -1.82
CA LEU A 145 -7.73 15.97 -1.05
C LEU A 145 -8.64 15.00 -0.26
N THR A 146 -9.11 13.93 -0.90
CA THR A 146 -9.97 12.94 -0.24
C THR A 146 -9.22 12.14 0.84
N LEU A 147 -7.97 11.76 0.58
CA LEU A 147 -7.11 11.06 1.54
C LEU A 147 -6.76 11.94 2.73
N ASN A 148 -6.37 13.19 2.49
CA ASN A 148 -6.02 14.15 3.54
C ASN A 148 -7.22 14.55 4.41
N SER A 149 -8.43 14.52 3.84
CA SER A 149 -9.68 14.79 4.56
C SER A 149 -10.30 13.54 5.22
N ASN A 150 -9.60 12.39 5.19
CA ASN A 150 -10.08 11.10 5.69
C ASN A 150 -11.41 10.64 5.07
N SER A 151 -11.69 11.04 3.82
CA SER A 151 -12.94 10.73 3.10
C SER A 151 -12.76 9.71 1.98
N PHE A 152 -11.52 9.37 1.64
CA PHE A 152 -11.23 8.33 0.66
C PHE A 152 -11.74 6.96 1.12
N PHE A 153 -12.43 6.25 0.23
CA PHE A 153 -13.24 5.09 0.61
C PHE A 153 -12.41 3.86 1.03
N GLY A 154 -11.20 3.69 0.49
CA GLY A 154 -10.26 2.63 0.91
C GLY A 154 -9.85 2.70 2.39
N ILE A 155 -10.00 3.86 3.03
CA ILE A 155 -9.78 4.03 4.48
C ILE A 155 -10.75 3.15 5.28
N ASN A 156 -11.98 2.96 4.80
CA ASN A 156 -12.95 2.09 5.46
C ASN A 156 -12.51 0.62 5.41
N GLY A 157 -11.88 0.19 4.32
CA GLY A 157 -11.31 -1.14 4.20
C GLY A 157 -10.17 -1.37 5.18
N LEU A 158 -9.23 -0.42 5.28
CA LEU A 158 -8.16 -0.46 6.29
C LEU A 158 -8.72 -0.47 7.73
N ALA A 159 -9.76 0.32 8.01
CA ALA A 159 -10.41 0.32 9.32
C ALA A 159 -11.10 -1.02 9.62
N ALA A 160 -11.79 -1.60 8.64
CA ALA A 160 -12.44 -2.91 8.74
C ALA A 160 -11.42 -4.06 8.88
N ALA A 161 -10.26 -3.94 8.25
CA ALA A 161 -9.10 -4.82 8.40
C ALA A 161 -8.38 -4.60 9.75
N GLY A 162 -8.68 -3.51 10.45
CA GLY A 162 -8.22 -3.24 11.80
C GLY A 162 -6.94 -2.43 11.90
N PHE A 163 -6.46 -1.84 10.80
CA PHE A 163 -5.27 -1.00 10.73
C PHE A 163 -5.47 0.32 11.47
N CYS A 164 -6.66 0.91 11.40
CA CYS A 164 -6.93 2.22 12.01
C CYS A 164 -8.40 2.33 12.39
N VAL A 165 -8.80 3.53 12.83
CA VAL A 165 -10.19 3.97 12.90
C VAL A 165 -10.37 5.29 12.14
N THR A 166 -11.60 5.61 11.78
CA THR A 166 -11.91 6.77 10.93
C THR A 166 -12.06 8.08 11.72
N ASN A 167 -12.29 8.03 13.03
CA ASN A 167 -12.47 9.22 13.86
C ASN A 167 -12.06 9.03 15.33
N LYS A 168 -11.95 10.15 16.04
CA LYS A 168 -11.53 10.21 17.45
C LYS A 168 -12.46 9.47 18.41
N ALA A 169 -13.76 9.40 18.12
CA ALA A 169 -14.70 8.70 18.99
C ALA A 169 -14.43 7.19 18.97
N PHE A 170 -14.21 6.59 17.79
CA PHE A 170 -13.80 5.19 17.70
C PHE A 170 -12.40 4.95 18.27
N SER A 171 -11.50 5.93 18.17
CA SER A 171 -10.15 5.82 18.74
C SER A 171 -10.22 5.70 20.27
N ALA A 172 -11.05 6.52 20.92
CA ALA A 172 -11.28 6.45 22.36
C ALA A 172 -11.89 5.11 22.81
N LEU A 173 -12.71 4.46 21.97
CA LEU A 173 -13.35 3.17 22.28
C LEU A 173 -12.43 1.96 22.05
N THR A 174 -11.57 2.02 21.05
CA THR A 174 -10.80 0.85 20.58
C THR A 174 -9.31 0.91 20.93
N GLY A 175 -8.80 2.09 21.30
CA GLY A 175 -7.37 2.36 21.49
C GLY A 175 -6.58 2.43 20.18
N LYS A 176 -7.22 2.26 19.02
CA LYS A 176 -6.56 2.32 17.72
C LYS A 176 -6.32 3.76 17.25
N PRO A 177 -5.26 4.01 16.47
CA PRO A 177 -4.98 5.33 15.92
C PRO A 177 -6.01 5.74 14.86
N VAL A 178 -6.22 7.05 14.73
CA VAL A 178 -7.03 7.63 13.65
C VAL A 178 -6.18 7.70 12.38
N TYR A 179 -6.73 7.27 11.25
CA TYR A 179 -6.11 7.43 9.93
C TYR A 179 -5.63 8.89 9.71
N PRO A 180 -4.45 9.13 9.12
CA PRO A 180 -3.57 8.19 8.40
C PRO A 180 -2.62 7.35 9.28
N ASN A 181 -2.68 7.46 10.61
CA ASN A 181 -1.83 6.63 11.47
C ASN A 181 -2.37 5.20 11.54
N LEU A 182 -1.51 4.20 11.33
CA LEU A 182 -1.87 2.79 11.34
C LEU A 182 -1.30 2.09 12.60
N ALA A 183 -2.08 1.15 13.16
CA ALA A 183 -1.71 0.29 14.29
C ALA A 183 -0.78 -0.85 13.89
N MET A 184 -0.80 -1.22 12.61
CA MET A 184 0.03 -2.25 11.99
C MET A 184 0.25 -1.87 10.53
N TRP A 185 1.34 -2.37 9.95
CA TRP A 185 1.70 -2.09 8.56
C TRP A 185 1.46 -3.26 7.62
N LEU A 186 1.34 -4.48 8.13
CA LEU A 186 0.99 -5.67 7.36
C LEU A 186 -0.27 -6.31 7.92
N GLN A 187 -1.13 -6.78 7.04
CA GLN A 187 -2.19 -7.71 7.39
C GLN A 187 -1.57 -9.07 7.76
N ASN A 188 -2.07 -9.64 8.86
CA ASN A 188 -1.63 -10.94 9.37
C ASN A 188 -2.05 -12.11 8.47
#